data_AF-A0ABD2PC00-F1
#
_entry.id   AF-A0ABD2PC00-F1
#
_cell.length_a   1.000
_cell.length_b   1.000
_cell.length_c   1.000
_cell.angle_alpha   90.00
_cell.angle_beta   90.00
_cell.angle_gamma   90.00
#
_symmetry.space_group_name_H-M   'P 1'
#
loop_
_entity.id
_entity.type
_entity.pdbx_description
1 polymer ?
#
loop_
_entity_poly.entity_id
_entity_poly.type
_entity_poly.pdbx_seq_one_letter_code
_entity_poly.pdbx_strand_id
1 'polypeptide(L)'
;YSPIYSLKVSSDVVIVTPESETDEVHYISLLKKNGMLEEARFHSIYETDPTKKLARLLNRQMFKEAEEFAKTHCIDISIVNKEKAKLITEKLECTSKDIDELLDILRQLDDKDFILDCCLNVESCCVQAEDVLRVLKYACDIELHK
;
A
#
# COMPACT_ATOMS: atom_id res chain seq x y z
N TYR A 1 -11.20 -5.14 -19.73
CA TYR A 1 -11.65 -4.49 -18.49
C TYR A 1 -13.07 -4.91 -18.21
N SER A 2 -13.28 -5.77 -17.20
CA SER A 2 -14.62 -6.09 -16.70
C SER A 2 -14.87 -5.22 -15.46
N PRO A 3 -15.94 -4.41 -15.41
CA PRO A 3 -16.23 -3.62 -14.21
C PRO A 3 -16.50 -4.57 -13.05
N ILE A 4 -15.70 -4.47 -11.99
CA ILE A 4 -15.82 -5.34 -10.80
C ILE A 4 -17.05 -4.94 -9.97
N TYR A 5 -17.47 -3.67 -10.04
CA TYR A 5 -18.67 -3.15 -9.38
C TYR A 5 -19.36 -2.12 -10.27
N SER A 6 -20.70 -2.10 -10.25
CA SER A 6 -21.52 -1.08 -10.92
C SER A 6 -22.66 -0.64 -10.02
N LEU A 7 -22.81 0.66 -9.82
CA LEU A 7 -23.93 1.24 -9.07
C LEU A 7 -24.96 1.81 -10.04
N LYS A 8 -26.22 1.41 -9.89
CA LYS A 8 -27.32 2.00 -10.64
C LYS A 8 -27.73 3.31 -9.98
N VAL A 9 -27.51 4.42 -10.68
CA VAL A 9 -27.86 5.76 -10.19
C VAL A 9 -29.03 6.35 -10.99
N SER A 10 -29.71 7.37 -10.44
CA SER A 10 -30.84 8.05 -11.10
C SER A 10 -30.42 8.81 -12.35
N SER A 11 -31.40 9.22 -13.17
CA SER A 11 -31.21 9.76 -14.53
C SER A 11 -30.37 11.03 -14.62
N ASP A 12 -30.39 11.89 -13.59
CA ASP A 12 -29.59 13.11 -13.53
C ASP A 12 -28.58 13.02 -12.39
N VAL A 13 -27.31 12.76 -12.74
CA VAL A 13 -26.19 12.71 -11.79
C VAL A 13 -25.06 13.60 -12.27
N VAL A 14 -24.50 14.35 -11.32
CA VAL A 14 -23.26 15.11 -11.49
C VAL A 14 -22.21 14.49 -10.59
N ILE A 15 -21.11 14.03 -11.16
CA ILE A 15 -19.97 13.55 -10.39
C ILE A 15 -19.25 14.79 -9.85
N VAL A 16 -18.96 14.78 -8.56
CA VAL A 16 -18.15 15.81 -7.92
C VAL A 16 -16.77 15.21 -7.70
N THR A 17 -15.80 15.68 -8.47
CA THR A 17 -14.40 15.35 -8.23
C THR A 17 -13.86 16.38 -7.25
N PRO A 18 -13.75 16.07 -5.94
CA PRO A 18 -13.10 17.00 -5.03
C PRO A 18 -11.63 17.21 -5.46
N GLU A 19 -11.10 18.41 -5.21
CA GLU A 19 -9.67 18.71 -5.44
C GLU A 19 -8.73 17.96 -4.47
N SER A 20 -9.29 17.28 -3.46
CA SER A 20 -8.55 16.45 -2.52
C SER A 20 -8.48 14.99 -2.96
N GLU A 21 -7.33 14.34 -2.78
CA GLU A 21 -7.13 12.90 -2.95
C GLU A 21 -7.82 12.09 -1.84
N THR A 22 -9.12 12.29 -1.62
CA THR A 22 -9.89 11.45 -0.71
C THR A 22 -10.23 10.13 -1.40
N ASP A 23 -10.17 9.01 -0.67
CA ASP A 23 -10.60 7.69 -1.15
C ASP A 23 -12.14 7.57 -1.32
N GLU A 24 -12.79 8.71 -1.49
CA GLU A 24 -14.23 8.89 -1.49
C GLU A 24 -14.67 9.43 -2.85
N VAL A 25 -15.64 8.76 -3.47
CA VAL A 25 -16.29 9.25 -4.67
C VAL A 25 -17.55 9.98 -4.22
N HIS A 26 -17.63 11.28 -4.52
CA HIS A 26 -18.81 12.07 -4.26
C HIS A 26 -19.61 12.26 -5.54
N TYR A 27 -20.94 12.17 -5.43
CA TYR A 27 -21.83 12.53 -6.54
C TYR A 27 -23.11 13.17 -6.03
N ILE A 28 -23.69 14.02 -6.86
CA ILE A 28 -24.96 14.67 -6.60
C ILE A 28 -25.99 14.05 -7.53
N SER A 29 -27.09 13.54 -6.99
CA SER A 29 -28.25 13.15 -7.79
C SER A 29 -29.33 14.22 -7.71
N LEU A 30 -29.87 14.61 -8.87
CA LEU A 30 -30.93 15.61 -8.96
C LEU A 30 -32.25 14.91 -9.25
N LEU A 31 -33.25 15.18 -8.41
CA LEU A 31 -34.61 14.68 -8.58
C LEU A 31 -35.48 15.83 -9.08
N LYS A 32 -36.00 15.63 -10.28
CA LYS A 32 -36.85 16.60 -10.96
C LYS A 32 -38.26 16.07 -11.07
N LYS A 33 -39.24 16.95 -10.84
CA LYS A 33 -40.67 16.70 -11.05
C LYS A 33 -41.21 17.77 -11.96
N ASN A 34 -41.87 17.36 -13.04
CA ASN A 34 -42.37 18.25 -14.10
C ASN A 34 -41.29 19.20 -14.67
N GLY A 35 -40.04 18.74 -14.74
CA GLY A 35 -38.92 19.55 -15.23
C GLY A 35 -38.34 20.55 -14.22
N MET A 36 -38.95 20.74 -13.05
CA MET A 36 -38.40 21.54 -11.96
C MET A 36 -37.59 20.66 -11.00
N LEU A 37 -36.46 21.18 -10.52
CA LEU A 37 -35.68 20.56 -9.46
C LEU A 37 -36.48 20.60 -8.15
N GLU A 38 -36.76 19.44 -7.58
CA GLU A 38 -37.47 19.30 -6.31
C GLU A 38 -36.48 18.95 -5.18
N GLU A 39 -35.48 18.12 -5.48
CA GLU A 39 -34.51 17.65 -4.49
C GLU A 39 -33.12 17.46 -5.11
N ALA A 40 -32.08 17.83 -4.37
CA ALA A 40 -30.69 17.50 -4.68
C ALA A 40 -30.10 16.67 -3.53
N ARG A 41 -29.58 15.48 -3.84
CA ARG A 41 -29.00 14.56 -2.85
C ARG A 41 -27.50 14.43 -3.03
N PHE A 42 -26.76 14.66 -1.96
CA PHE A 42 -25.32 14.48 -1.89
C PHE A 42 -25.02 13.07 -1.41
N HIS A 43 -24.18 12.35 -2.16
CA HIS A 43 -23.76 11.00 -1.85
C HIS A 43 -22.25 10.94 -1.74
N SER A 44 -21.76 10.14 -0.79
CA SER A 44 -20.35 9.79 -0.64
C SER A 44 -20.23 8.27 -0.66
N ILE A 45 -19.40 7.76 -1.56
CA ILE A 45 -19.04 6.34 -1.62
C ILE A 45 -17.60 6.23 -1.14
N TYR A 46 -17.37 5.46 -0.08
CA TYR A 46 -16.05 5.17 0.44
C TYR A 46 -15.80 3.65 0.45
N GLU A 47 -14.55 3.24 0.29
CA GLU A 47 -14.16 1.84 0.41
C GLU A 47 -14.29 1.38 1.87
N THR A 48 -15.08 0.32 2.10
CA THR A 48 -15.33 -0.22 3.45
C THR A 48 -14.41 -1.37 3.78
N ASP A 49 -13.78 -2.01 2.80
CA ASP A 49 -12.85 -3.11 3.02
C ASP A 49 -11.47 -2.59 3.45
N PRO A 50 -11.05 -2.81 4.72
CA PRO A 50 -9.78 -2.32 5.21
C PRO A 50 -8.58 -2.90 4.44
N THR A 51 -8.69 -4.13 3.92
CA THR A 51 -7.60 -4.76 3.17
C THR A 51 -7.35 -4.07 1.84
N LYS A 52 -8.43 -3.67 1.14
CA LYS A 52 -8.34 -2.92 -0.12
C LYS A 52 -7.82 -1.51 0.09
N LYS A 53 -8.25 -0.84 1.15
CA LYS A 53 -7.73 0.49 1.50
C LYS A 53 -6.25 0.43 1.84
N LEU A 54 -5.82 -0.54 2.64
CA LEU A 54 -4.40 -0.76 2.93
C LEU A 54 -3.59 -1.01 1.66
N ALA A 55 -4.06 -1.90 0.77
CA ALA A 55 -3.39 -2.18 -0.50
C ALA A 55 -3.21 -0.91 -1.35
N ARG A 56 -4.20 0.00 -1.36
CA ARG A 56 -4.07 1.29 -2.06
C ARG A 56 -3.02 2.21 -1.44
N LEU A 57 -2.99 2.31 -0.11
CA LEU A 57 -1.98 3.12 0.60
C LEU A 57 -0.56 2.61 0.30
N LEU A 58 -0.39 1.28 0.29
CA LEU A 58 0.88 0.63 -0.06
C LEU A 58 1.27 0.87 -1.52
N ASN A 59 0.33 0.73 -2.46
CA ASN A 59 0.57 1.01 -3.89
C ASN A 59 0.96 2.49 -4.14
N ARG A 60 0.48 3.42 -3.32
CA ARG A 60 0.85 4.84 -3.36
C ARG A 60 2.09 5.17 -2.54
N GLN A 61 2.74 4.17 -1.93
CA GLN A 61 3.90 4.32 -1.05
C GLN A 61 3.65 5.25 0.15
N MET A 62 2.38 5.39 0.57
CA MET A 62 1.96 6.20 1.72
C MET A 62 2.17 5.43 3.02
N PHE A 63 3.42 5.02 3.29
CA PHE A 63 3.70 4.03 4.33
C PHE A 63 3.34 4.48 5.74
N LYS A 64 3.53 5.76 6.07
CA LYS A 64 3.16 6.29 7.39
C LYS A 64 1.66 6.15 7.65
N GLU A 65 0.86 6.50 6.65
CA GLU A 65 -0.59 6.36 6.72
C GLU A 65 -1.01 4.89 6.73
N ALA A 66 -0.32 4.03 5.97
CA ALA A 66 -0.53 2.59 5.98
C ALA A 66 -0.27 1.97 7.37
N GLU A 67 0.78 2.40 8.07
CA GLU A 67 1.10 1.94 9.44
C GLU A 67 0.03 2.39 10.44
N GLU A 68 -0.36 3.67 10.41
CA GLU A 68 -1.42 4.21 11.26
C GLU A 68 -2.75 3.51 10.99
N PHE A 69 -3.06 3.25 9.72
CA PHE A 69 -4.25 2.54 9.29
C PHE A 69 -4.24 1.07 9.75
N ALA A 70 -3.14 0.35 9.53
CA ALA A 70 -3.01 -1.05 9.96
C ALA A 70 -3.18 -1.17 11.48
N LYS A 71 -2.55 -0.27 12.24
CA LYS A 71 -2.70 -0.20 13.70
C LYS A 71 -4.15 0.06 14.13
N THR A 72 -4.83 1.00 13.48
CA THR A 72 -6.22 1.39 13.81
C THR A 72 -7.20 0.25 13.52
N HIS A 73 -6.95 -0.52 12.46
CA HIS A 73 -7.83 -1.59 12.01
C HIS A 73 -7.38 -3.00 12.46
N CYS A 74 -6.40 -3.08 13.38
CA CYS A 74 -5.82 -4.34 13.87
C CYS A 74 -5.35 -5.28 12.73
N ILE A 75 -4.83 -4.70 11.65
CA ILE A 75 -4.22 -5.43 10.55
C ILE A 75 -2.75 -5.70 10.89
N ASP A 76 -2.24 -6.86 10.49
CA ASP A 76 -0.85 -7.23 10.70
C ASP A 76 0.11 -6.22 10.03
N ILE A 77 0.96 -5.60 10.87
CA ILE A 77 1.96 -4.63 10.45
C ILE A 77 3.03 -5.25 9.55
N SER A 78 3.21 -6.58 9.62
CA SER A 78 4.15 -7.30 8.76
C SER A 78 3.87 -7.07 7.28
N ILE A 79 2.61 -6.83 6.90
CA ILE A 79 2.20 -6.53 5.52
C ILE A 79 2.85 -5.21 5.06
N VAL A 80 2.85 -4.19 5.91
CA VAL A 80 3.45 -2.88 5.59
C VAL A 80 4.97 -3.00 5.52
N ASN A 81 5.57 -3.70 6.49
CA ASN A 81 7.01 -3.93 6.53
C ASN A 81 7.51 -4.74 5.32
N LYS A 82 6.75 -5.75 4.88
CA LYS A 82 7.05 -6.52 3.65
C LYS A 82 7.05 -5.63 2.41
N GLU A 83 6.06 -4.75 2.25
CA GLU A 83 6.03 -3.83 1.10
C GLU A 83 7.15 -2.78 1.16
N LYS A 84 7.52 -2.29 2.36
CA LYS A 84 8.71 -1.43 2.51
C LYS A 84 10.00 -2.13 2.10
N ALA A 85 10.18 -3.37 2.53
CA ALA A 85 11.35 -4.17 2.17
C ALA A 85 11.41 -4.41 0.65
N LYS A 86 10.28 -4.77 0.02
CA LYS A 86 10.17 -4.92 -1.43
C LYS A 86 10.57 -3.65 -2.18
N LEU A 87 10.07 -2.49 -1.74
CA LEU A 87 10.40 -1.21 -2.36
C LEU A 87 11.92 -0.97 -2.40
N ILE A 88 12.66 -1.40 -1.37
CA ILE A 88 14.12 -1.30 -1.34
C ILE A 88 14.75 -2.32 -2.29
N THR A 89 14.34 -3.58 -2.23
CA THR A 89 14.91 -4.64 -3.09
C THR A 89 14.63 -4.43 -4.58
N GLU A 90 13.57 -3.70 -4.92
CA GLU A 90 13.18 -3.38 -6.31
C GLU A 90 13.83 -2.08 -6.84
N LYS A 91 14.62 -1.37 -6.04
CA LYS A 91 15.38 -0.20 -6.54
C LYS A 91 16.39 -0.63 -7.59
N LEU A 92 16.63 0.24 -8.57
CA LEU A 92 17.70 0.03 -9.56
C LEU A 92 19.09 0.08 -8.93
N GLU A 93 19.28 0.99 -7.97
CA GLU A 93 20.52 1.15 -7.22
C GLU A 93 20.19 1.45 -5.75
N CYS A 94 20.79 0.70 -4.83
CA CYS A 94 20.67 0.86 -3.39
C CYS A 94 21.92 1.50 -2.81
N THR A 95 21.71 2.46 -1.91
CA THR A 95 22.77 3.03 -1.06
C THR A 95 22.94 2.22 0.22
N SER A 96 24.07 2.38 0.92
CA SER A 96 24.28 1.72 2.22
C SER A 96 23.20 2.07 3.25
N LYS A 97 22.62 3.27 3.17
CA LYS A 97 21.51 3.68 4.03
C LYS A 97 20.24 2.87 3.73
N ASP A 98 19.98 2.58 2.46
CA ASP A 98 18.85 1.72 2.07
C ASP A 98 19.04 0.30 2.61
N ILE A 99 20.27 -0.20 2.63
CA ILE A 99 20.61 -1.50 3.19
C ILE A 99 20.45 -1.53 4.71
N ASP A 100 20.86 -0.46 5.40
CA ASP A 100 20.64 -0.31 6.84
C ASP A 100 19.13 -0.34 7.16
N GLU A 101 18.33 0.43 6.41
CA GLU A 101 16.88 0.45 6.55
C GLU A 101 16.25 -0.91 6.24
N LEU A 102 16.71 -1.60 5.20
CA LEU A 102 16.24 -2.94 4.85
C LEU A 102 16.50 -3.91 6.01
N LEU A 103 17.71 -3.95 6.56
CA LEU A 103 18.04 -4.84 7.68
C LEU A 103 17.19 -4.55 8.92
N ASP A 104 16.92 -3.28 9.21
CA ASP A 104 16.06 -2.88 10.33
C ASP A 104 14.59 -3.28 10.12
N ILE A 105 14.10 -3.25 8.88
CA ILE A 105 12.77 -3.77 8.53
C ILE A 105 12.74 -5.29 8.66
N LEU A 106 13.72 -6.00 8.12
CA LEU A 106 13.77 -7.47 8.15
C LEU A 106 13.86 -8.04 9.56
N ARG A 107 14.48 -7.32 10.51
CA ARG A 107 14.52 -7.71 11.94
C ARG A 107 13.16 -7.66 12.63
N GLN A 108 12.20 -6.93 12.06
CA GLN A 108 10.84 -6.81 12.58
C GLN A 108 9.89 -7.85 11.98
N LEU A 109 10.39 -8.72 11.09
CA LEU A 109 9.61 -9.76 10.43
C LEU A 109 9.95 -11.12 11.03
N ASP A 110 8.94 -11.98 11.17
CA ASP A 110 9.11 -13.37 11.59
C ASP A 110 9.15 -14.35 10.40
N ASP A 111 8.78 -13.88 9.21
CA ASP A 111 8.69 -14.68 7.99
C ASP A 111 10.09 -14.93 7.39
N LYS A 112 10.74 -16.01 7.85
CA LYS A 112 12.10 -16.38 7.44
C LYS A 112 12.23 -16.56 5.92
N ASP A 113 11.23 -17.14 5.25
CA ASP A 113 11.29 -17.39 3.81
C ASP A 113 11.27 -16.07 3.03
N PHE A 114 10.41 -15.13 3.43
CA PHE A 114 10.41 -13.77 2.87
C PHE A 114 11.73 -13.04 3.13
N ILE A 115 12.28 -13.14 4.36
CA ILE A 115 13.55 -12.48 4.69
C ILE A 115 14.67 -12.99 3.80
N LEU A 116 14.77 -14.31 3.61
CA LEU A 116 15.80 -14.91 2.75
C LEU A 116 15.64 -14.48 1.30
N ASP A 117 14.41 -14.44 0.77
CA ASP A 117 14.14 -13.95 -0.59
C ASP A 117 14.60 -12.50 -0.76
N CYS A 118 14.26 -11.61 0.18
CA CYS A 118 14.76 -10.24 0.17
C CYS A 118 16.30 -10.19 0.18
N CYS A 119 16.96 -10.97 1.04
CA CYS A 119 18.42 -10.98 1.12
C CYS A 119 19.10 -11.45 -0.17
N LEU A 120 18.52 -12.44 -0.86
CA LEU A 120 19.05 -12.96 -2.12
C LEU A 120 18.86 -11.95 -3.28
N ASN A 121 17.75 -11.22 -3.29
CA ASN A 121 17.45 -10.26 -4.35
C ASN A 121 18.30 -8.97 -4.29
N VAL A 122 18.94 -8.67 -3.14
CA VAL A 122 19.78 -7.48 -2.95
C VAL A 122 21.02 -7.44 -3.85
N GLU A 123 21.56 -8.59 -4.27
CA GLU A 123 22.72 -8.63 -5.17
C GLU A 123 22.47 -7.88 -6.47
N SER A 124 21.22 -7.86 -6.94
CA SER A 124 20.83 -7.23 -8.20
C SER A 124 20.78 -5.70 -8.14
N CYS A 125 20.65 -5.11 -6.95
CA CYS A 125 20.43 -3.67 -6.77
C CYS A 125 21.54 -2.96 -5.98
N CYS A 126 22.44 -3.71 -5.32
CA CYS A 126 23.47 -3.11 -4.48
C CYS A 126 24.78 -2.89 -5.25
N VAL A 127 25.31 -1.66 -5.20
CA VAL A 127 26.56 -1.29 -5.91
C VAL A 127 27.80 -1.65 -5.08
N GLN A 128 27.67 -1.74 -3.75
CA GLN A 128 28.79 -1.95 -2.84
C GLN A 128 28.89 -3.41 -2.38
N ALA A 129 30.01 -4.05 -2.66
CA ALA A 129 30.25 -5.45 -2.27
C ALA A 129 30.22 -5.67 -0.74
N GLU A 130 30.62 -4.66 0.05
CA GLU A 130 30.57 -4.73 1.51
C GLU A 130 29.13 -4.86 2.03
N ASP A 131 28.19 -4.12 1.45
CA ASP A 131 26.79 -4.16 1.83
C ASP A 131 26.11 -5.46 1.41
N VAL A 132 26.45 -5.99 0.23
CA VAL A 132 26.02 -7.34 -0.18
C VAL A 132 26.48 -8.38 0.84
N LEU A 133 27.75 -8.33 1.26
CA LEU A 133 28.28 -9.25 2.27
C LEU A 133 27.58 -9.10 3.62
N ARG A 134 27.17 -7.89 4.02
CA ARG A 134 26.41 -7.67 5.27
C ARG A 134 25.05 -8.35 5.22
N VAL A 135 24.33 -8.21 4.11
CA VAL A 135 23.00 -8.82 3.91
C VAL A 135 23.11 -10.35 3.83
N LEU A 136 24.11 -10.87 3.13
CA LEU A 136 24.34 -12.33 3.06
C LEU A 136 24.71 -12.92 4.42
N LYS A 137 25.54 -12.23 5.22
CA LYS A 137 25.83 -12.67 6.60
C LYS A 137 24.57 -12.73 7.45
N TYR A 138 23.70 -11.73 7.35
CA TYR A 138 22.42 -11.72 8.04
C TYR A 138 21.53 -12.91 7.63
N ALA A 139 21.47 -13.24 6.34
CA ALA A 139 20.75 -14.42 5.85
C ALA A 139 21.32 -15.73 6.43
N CYS A 140 22.64 -15.88 6.46
CA CYS A 140 23.30 -17.03 7.07
C CYS A 140 22.97 -17.17 8.56
N ASP A 141 22.95 -16.08 9.32
CA ASP A 141 22.62 -16.11 10.76
C ASP A 141 21.18 -16.59 10.98
N ILE A 142 20.23 -16.20 10.12
CA ILE A 142 18.83 -16.65 10.20
C ILE A 142 18.69 -18.15 9.90
N GLU A 143 19.42 -18.65 8.90
CA GLU A 143 19.44 -20.07 8.53
C GLU A 143 20.06 -20.94 9.64
N LEU A 144 21.14 -20.47 10.27
CA LEU A 144 21.84 -21.19 11.34
C LEU A 144 21.06 -21.25 12.65
N HIS A 145 20.09 -20.36 12.85
CA HIS A 145 19.16 -20.35 14.00
C HIS A 145 17.78 -20.96 13.66
N LYS A 146 17.70 -21.86 12.68
CA LYS A 146 16.58 -22.82 12.52
C LYS A 146 16.67 -23.96 13.54
#